data_AF-A0A554JAK4-F1
#
_entry.id   AF-A0A554JAK4-F1
#
_cell.length_a   1.000
_cell.length_b   1.000
_cell.length_c   1.000
_cell.angle_alpha   90.00
_cell.angle_beta   90.00
_cell.angle_gamma   90.00
#
_symmetry.space_group_name_H-M   'P 1'
#
loop_
_entity.id
_entity.type
_entity.pdbx_description
1 polymer ?
#
loop_
_entity_poly.entity_id
_entity_poly.type
_entity_poly.pdbx_seq_one_letter_code
_entity_poly.pdbx_strand_id
1 'polypeptide(L)'
;MKNQLIFTIYAYLVCLICVVIFIMNLIALVNPILNLRQPLLATNVYDLPKINGRSVSHEFRLDSEANFIADYQAERLACATASTPDKQVLTAGCLSGRVLPELSNEQLSMKYLETKELYIAAVNSSAWRSIISAVVAKLIAVVIFAIHMIWLRREGANNSKRLLKI
;
A
#
# COMPACT_ATOMS: atom_id res chain seq x y z
N MET A 1 22.50 -27.51 -35.19
CA MET A 1 21.89 -27.95 -33.91
C MET A 1 22.13 -26.99 -32.74
N LYS A 2 23.32 -26.39 -32.55
CA LYS A 2 23.60 -25.49 -31.40
C LYS A 2 22.61 -24.32 -31.24
N ASN A 3 22.16 -23.70 -32.33
CA ASN A 3 21.24 -22.56 -32.26
C ASN A 3 19.82 -22.92 -31.74
N GLN A 4 19.36 -24.16 -31.95
CA GLN A 4 18.05 -24.61 -31.47
C GLN A 4 18.01 -24.73 -29.94
N LEU A 5 19.07 -25.27 -29.35
CA LEU A 5 19.20 -25.47 -27.90
C LEU A 5 19.26 -24.13 -27.15
N ILE A 6 19.95 -23.14 -27.74
CA ILE A 6 20.00 -21.76 -27.22
C ILE A 6 18.59 -21.16 -27.17
N PHE A 7 17.79 -21.28 -28.25
CA PHE A 7 16.41 -20.80 -28.28
C PHE A 7 15.52 -21.46 -27.22
N THR A 8 15.70 -22.77 -26.98
CA THR A 8 14.90 -23.48 -25.97
C THR A 8 15.24 -23.00 -24.56
N ILE A 9 16.53 -22.81 -24.24
CA ILE A 9 16.98 -22.29 -22.95
C ILE A 9 16.42 -20.88 -22.72
N TYR A 10 16.46 -20.00 -23.72
CA TYR A 10 15.89 -18.66 -23.61
C TYR A 10 14.38 -18.69 -23.32
N ALA A 11 13.61 -19.56 -23.99
CA ALA A 11 12.18 -19.70 -23.73
C ALA A 11 11.88 -20.14 -22.29
N TYR A 12 12.64 -21.10 -21.76
CA TYR A 12 12.48 -21.54 -20.37
C TYR A 12 12.87 -20.46 -19.35
N LEU A 13 13.95 -19.71 -19.60
CA LEU A 13 14.35 -18.59 -18.75
C LEU A 13 13.27 -17.50 -18.70
N VAL A 14 12.71 -17.11 -19.85
CA VAL A 14 11.62 -16.13 -19.92
C VAL A 14 10.39 -16.63 -19.17
N CYS A 15 10.02 -17.90 -19.34
CA CYS A 15 8.92 -18.50 -18.60
C CYS A 15 9.14 -18.45 -17.08
N LEU A 16 10.34 -18.82 -16.61
CA LEU A 16 10.69 -18.79 -15.19
C LEU A 16 10.65 -17.37 -14.61
N ILE A 17 11.19 -16.39 -15.34
CA ILE A 17 11.13 -14.98 -14.94
C ILE A 17 9.67 -14.50 -14.83
N CYS A 18 8.81 -14.85 -15.79
CA CYS A 18 7.38 -14.52 -15.73
C CYS A 18 6.71 -15.13 -14.50
N VAL A 19 7.01 -16.40 -14.15
CA VAL A 19 6.45 -17.05 -12.96
C VAL A 19 6.92 -16.36 -11.68
N VAL A 20 8.21 -16.03 -11.57
CA VAL A 20 8.75 -15.34 -10.40
C VAL A 20 8.10 -13.96 -10.24
N ILE A 21 8.00 -13.18 -11.31
CA ILE A 21 7.32 -11.88 -11.30
C ILE A 21 5.84 -12.04 -10.91
N PHE A 22 5.17 -13.09 -11.41
CA PHE A 22 3.79 -13.37 -11.05
C PHE A 22 3.61 -13.66 -9.55
N ILE A 23 4.50 -14.46 -8.95
CA ILE A 23 4.47 -14.79 -7.52
C ILE A 23 4.75 -13.55 -6.67
N MET A 24 5.78 -12.76 -7.02
CA MET A 24 6.09 -11.50 -6.31
C MET A 24 4.90 -10.53 -6.35
N ASN A 25 4.24 -10.41 -7.51
CA ASN A 25 3.03 -9.61 -7.67
C ASN A 25 1.79 -10.20 -6.99
N LEU A 26 1.77 -11.50 -6.71
CA LEU A 26 0.71 -12.13 -5.93
C LEU A 26 0.79 -11.70 -4.46
N ILE A 27 1.99 -11.73 -3.88
CA ILE A 27 2.23 -11.27 -2.52
C ILE A 27 1.85 -9.78 -2.39
N ALA A 28 2.23 -8.95 -3.37
CA ALA A 28 1.86 -7.54 -3.42
C ALA A 28 0.34 -7.29 -3.53
N LEU A 29 -0.44 -8.26 -4.03
CA LEU A 29 -1.90 -8.16 -4.12
C LEU A 29 -2.60 -8.62 -2.83
N VAL A 30 -2.05 -9.61 -2.12
CA VAL A 30 -2.67 -10.16 -0.90
C VAL A 30 -2.75 -9.12 0.22
N ASN A 31 -1.68 -8.33 0.42
CA ASN A 31 -1.64 -7.35 1.50
C ASN A 31 -2.72 -6.25 1.38
N PRO A 32 -2.92 -5.59 0.22
CA PRO A 32 -4.03 -4.65 0.03
C PRO A 32 -5.42 -5.27 0.24
N ILE A 33 -5.63 -6.53 -0.17
CA ILE A 33 -6.91 -7.22 0.01
C ILE A 33 -7.20 -7.47 1.49
N LEU A 34 -6.19 -7.88 2.25
CA LEU A 34 -6.30 -8.05 3.70
C LEU A 34 -6.59 -6.71 4.39
N ASN A 35 -5.95 -5.63 3.94
CA ASN A 35 -6.16 -4.29 4.49
C ASN A 35 -7.56 -3.73 4.19
N LEU A 36 -8.18 -4.11 3.06
CA LEU A 36 -9.59 -3.78 2.79
C LEU A 36 -10.57 -4.51 3.73
N ARG A 37 -10.23 -5.72 4.17
CA ARG A 37 -11.08 -6.47 5.12
C ARG A 37 -10.99 -5.92 6.54
N GLN A 38 -9.84 -5.38 6.93
CA GLN A 38 -9.61 -4.83 8.26
C GLN A 38 -8.87 -3.49 8.18
N PRO A 39 -9.54 -2.42 7.70
CA PRO A 39 -8.89 -1.12 7.50
C PRO A 39 -8.31 -0.53 8.78
N LEU A 40 -8.93 -0.84 9.93
CA LEU A 40 -8.48 -0.37 11.25
C LEU A 40 -7.20 -1.06 11.76
N LEU A 41 -6.87 -2.25 11.25
CA LEU A 41 -5.66 -3.00 11.60
C LEU A 41 -4.59 -2.90 10.52
N ALA A 42 -4.81 -2.10 9.49
CA ALA A 42 -3.90 -1.99 8.36
C ALA A 42 -2.61 -1.28 8.81
N THR A 43 -1.56 -2.05 9.09
CA THR A 43 -0.24 -1.57 9.56
C THR A 43 0.66 -1.08 8.43
N ASN A 44 0.13 -0.74 7.26
CA ASN A 44 0.97 -0.26 6.17
C ASN A 44 1.03 1.27 6.23
N VAL A 45 2.22 1.84 5.95
CA VAL A 45 2.44 3.29 5.89
C VAL A 45 1.62 3.82 4.72
N TYR A 46 0.35 4.14 4.98
CA TYR A 46 -0.45 4.90 4.04
C TYR A 46 -0.05 6.36 4.21
N ASP A 47 0.14 7.06 3.08
CA ASP A 47 0.27 8.52 3.07
C ASP A 47 -1.06 9.12 3.52
N LEU A 48 -1.22 9.15 4.85
CA LEU A 48 -2.40 9.68 5.49
C LEU A 48 -2.36 11.21 5.37
N PRO A 49 -3.52 11.84 5.17
CA PRO A 49 -3.58 13.30 5.13
C PRO A 49 -3.00 13.85 6.43
N LYS A 50 -2.07 14.80 6.31
CA LYS A 50 -1.50 15.49 7.47
C LYS A 50 -2.57 16.34 8.12
N ILE A 51 -3.10 15.90 9.26
CA ILE A 51 -4.03 16.70 10.05
C ILE A 51 -3.18 17.67 10.90
N ASN A 52 -3.34 18.97 10.68
CA ASN A 52 -2.60 20.03 11.38
C ASN A 52 -1.05 19.88 11.32
N GLY A 53 -0.52 19.45 10.17
CA GLY A 53 0.94 19.28 9.99
C GLY A 53 1.53 18.01 10.62
N ARG A 54 0.74 17.24 11.37
CA ARG A 54 1.14 15.94 11.90
C ARG A 54 0.91 14.88 10.83
N SER A 55 1.98 14.22 10.39
CA SER A 55 1.84 12.93 9.70
C SER A 55 1.17 11.99 10.69
N VAL A 56 0.02 11.43 10.31
CA VAL A 56 -0.58 10.31 11.04
C VAL A 56 0.30 9.09 10.76
N SER A 57 1.50 9.09 11.33
CA SER A 57 2.47 8.01 11.18
C SER A 57 2.09 6.93 12.17
N HIS A 58 1.72 5.75 11.65
CA HIS A 58 1.80 4.38 12.20
C HIS A 58 1.38 4.05 13.64
N GLU A 59 1.53 4.96 14.58
CA GLU A 59 1.31 4.79 16.00
C GLU A 59 0.00 5.41 16.47
N PHE A 60 -0.71 6.12 15.58
CA PHE A 60 -2.08 6.54 15.83
C PHE A 60 -3.02 5.34 15.72
N ARG A 61 -2.95 4.50 16.75
CA ARG A 61 -3.85 3.39 17.00
C ARG A 61 -5.24 3.98 17.25
N LEU A 62 -6.03 4.06 16.18
CA LEU A 62 -7.49 4.25 16.25
C LEU A 62 -8.18 2.94 16.70
N ASP A 63 -7.55 2.19 17.60
CA ASP A 63 -8.07 0.92 18.11
C ASP A 63 -9.17 1.15 19.15
N SER A 64 -9.25 2.33 19.76
CA SER A 64 -10.42 2.74 20.54
C SER A 64 -10.56 4.27 20.66
N GLU A 65 -11.81 4.72 20.75
CA GLU A 65 -12.16 6.11 21.09
C GLU A 65 -11.54 6.52 22.44
N ALA A 66 -11.42 5.59 23.38
CA ALA A 66 -10.80 5.82 24.68
C ALA A 66 -9.32 6.21 24.58
N ASN A 67 -8.55 5.56 23.69
CA ASN A 67 -7.15 5.87 23.47
C ASN A 67 -6.97 7.25 22.81
N PHE A 68 -7.85 7.60 21.87
CA PHE A 68 -7.87 8.93 21.26
C PHE A 68 -8.12 10.03 22.31
N ILE A 69 -9.09 9.82 23.20
CA ILE A 69 -9.40 10.77 24.28
C ILE A 69 -8.22 10.87 25.25
N ALA A 70 -7.62 9.75 25.64
CA ALA A 70 -6.48 9.72 26.55
C ALA A 70 -5.25 10.45 25.98
N ASP A 71 -4.92 10.22 24.70
CA ASP A 71 -3.82 10.92 24.01
C ASP A 71 -4.09 12.42 23.88
N TYR A 72 -5.32 12.80 23.51
CA TYR A 72 -5.70 14.22 23.42
C TYR A 72 -5.61 14.93 24.78
N GLN A 73 -6.04 14.27 25.85
CA GLN A 73 -5.93 14.80 27.21
C GLN A 73 -4.48 14.86 27.69
N ALA A 74 -3.67 13.84 27.40
CA ALA A 74 -2.24 13.82 27.72
C ALA A 74 -1.49 14.94 26.99
N GLU A 75 -1.80 15.17 25.71
CA GLU A 75 -1.21 16.27 24.92
C GLU A 75 -1.66 17.64 25.43
N ARG A 76 -2.94 17.78 25.81
CA ARG A 76 -3.45 19.00 26.46
C ARG A 76 -2.72 19.28 27.77
N LEU A 77 -2.52 18.27 28.61
CA LEU A 77 -1.79 18.40 29.87
C LEU A 77 -0.32 18.75 29.63
N ALA A 78 0.31 18.09 28.65
CA ALA A 78 1.68 18.40 28.23
C ALA A 78 1.82 19.86 27.76
N CYS A 79 0.93 20.35 26.89
CA CYS A 79 0.94 21.76 26.46
C CYS A 79 0.69 22.73 27.63
N ALA A 80 -0.15 22.38 28.61
CA ALA A 80 -0.39 23.20 29.80
C ALA A 80 0.84 23.28 30.72
N THR A 81 1.60 22.18 30.82
CA THR A 81 2.83 22.11 31.63
C THR A 81 4.09 22.65 30.92
N ALA A 82 4.07 22.78 29.60
CA ALA A 82 5.20 23.25 28.78
C ALA A 82 5.47 24.77 28.87
N SER A 83 4.94 25.46 29.89
CA SER A 83 5.06 26.90 30.10
C SER A 83 6.46 27.39 30.48
N THR A 84 7.49 26.53 30.50
CA THR A 84 8.89 26.97 30.64
C THR A 84 9.49 27.32 29.27
N PRO A 85 10.00 28.54 29.06
CA PRO A 85 10.29 29.08 27.73
C PRO A 85 11.52 28.51 27.01
N ASP A 86 12.26 27.55 27.59
CA ASP A 86 13.67 27.37 27.19
C ASP A 86 14.02 26.08 26.43
N LYS A 87 13.06 25.20 26.13
CA LYS A 87 13.30 24.09 25.18
C LYS A 87 12.04 23.85 24.37
N GLN A 88 12.10 24.24 23.10
CA GLN A 88 11.14 23.84 22.07
C GLN A 88 11.20 22.32 21.89
N VAL A 89 10.58 21.57 22.81
CA VAL A 89 10.10 20.24 22.50
C VAL A 89 8.93 20.50 21.55
N LEU A 90 9.21 20.40 20.25
CA LEU A 90 8.24 20.46 19.17
C LEU A 90 7.28 19.26 19.28
N THR A 91 6.41 19.25 20.28
CA THR A 91 5.14 18.53 20.18
C THR A 91 4.30 19.32 19.19
N ALA A 92 4.04 18.72 18.03
CA ALA A 92 3.40 19.37 16.88
C ALA A 92 2.04 20.04 17.19
N GLY A 93 1.40 19.71 18.32
CA GLY A 93 0.15 20.32 18.77
C GLY A 93 0.26 21.65 19.53
N CYS A 94 1.40 21.99 20.13
CA CYS A 94 1.52 23.20 20.99
C CYS A 94 2.09 24.43 20.24
N LEU A 95 2.27 24.35 18.92
CA LEU A 95 3.15 25.19 18.09
C LEU A 95 2.79 26.69 17.95
N SER A 96 1.91 27.27 18.77
CA SER A 96 1.59 28.71 18.70
C SER A 96 1.08 29.35 19.99
N GLY A 97 1.41 28.81 21.17
CA GLY A 97 0.92 29.38 22.44
C GLY A 97 -0.62 29.39 22.56
N ARG A 98 -1.31 28.62 21.72
CA ARG A 98 -2.75 28.43 21.77
C ARG A 98 -3.03 27.24 22.67
N VAL A 99 -3.73 27.49 23.77
CA VAL A 99 -4.35 26.45 24.58
C VAL A 99 -5.26 25.64 23.65
N LEU A 100 -5.13 24.30 23.66
CA LEU A 100 -6.08 23.45 22.95
C LEU A 100 -7.50 23.78 23.46
N PRO A 101 -8.46 24.09 22.57
CA PRO A 101 -9.79 24.47 22.97
C PRO A 101 -10.41 23.35 23.81
N GLU A 102 -11.08 23.73 24.89
CA GLU A 102 -11.81 22.80 25.73
C GLU A 102 -13.02 22.28 24.96
N LEU A 103 -12.84 21.15 24.27
CA LEU A 103 -13.91 20.45 23.59
C LEU A 103 -14.67 19.60 24.61
N SER A 104 -16.00 19.60 24.51
CA SER A 104 -16.82 18.64 25.26
C SER A 104 -16.54 17.22 24.77
N ASN A 105 -16.82 16.21 25.62
CA ASN A 105 -16.66 14.80 25.26
C ASN A 105 -17.42 14.45 23.96
N GLU A 106 -18.57 15.07 23.73
CA GLU A 106 -19.37 14.90 22.50
C GLU A 106 -18.67 15.48 21.26
N GLN A 107 -18.07 16.67 21.36
CA GLN A 107 -17.30 17.26 20.26
C GLN A 107 -16.05 16.45 19.94
N LEU A 108 -15.44 15.84 20.96
CA LEU A 108 -14.26 15.00 20.81
C LEU A 108 -14.62 13.68 20.12
N SER A 109 -15.75 13.08 20.48
CA SER A 109 -16.31 11.90 19.81
C SER A 109 -16.64 12.18 18.33
N MET A 110 -17.26 13.33 18.04
CA MET A 110 -17.54 13.74 16.67
C MET A 110 -16.27 13.94 15.84
N LYS A 111 -15.23 14.57 16.39
CA LYS A 111 -13.94 14.69 15.71
C LYS A 111 -13.25 13.34 15.49
N TYR A 112 -13.39 12.42 16.44
CA TYR A 112 -12.89 11.06 16.29
C TYR A 112 -13.58 10.34 15.12
N LEU A 113 -14.91 10.41 15.04
CA LEU A 113 -15.67 9.81 13.94
C LEU A 113 -15.31 10.41 12.58
N GLU A 114 -15.21 11.74 12.50
CA GLU A 114 -14.78 12.43 11.27
C GLU A 114 -13.38 11.96 10.83
N THR A 115 -12.44 11.89 11.77
CA THR A 115 -11.07 11.45 11.51
C THR A 115 -11.01 9.98 11.09
N LYS A 116 -11.82 9.13 11.72
CA LYS A 116 -11.93 7.70 11.41
C LYS A 116 -12.46 7.47 10.00
N GLU A 117 -13.51 8.19 9.59
CA GLU A 117 -14.05 8.07 8.23
C GLU A 117 -13.03 8.53 7.18
N LEU A 118 -12.33 9.64 7.43
CA LEU A 118 -11.25 10.11 6.55
C LEU A 118 -10.10 9.09 6.44
N TYR A 119 -9.73 8.46 7.56
CA TYR A 119 -8.73 7.40 7.59
C TYR A 119 -9.16 6.19 6.74
N ILE A 120 -10.39 5.71 6.93
CA ILE A 120 -10.95 4.58 6.18
C ILE A 120 -10.97 4.91 4.68
N ALA A 121 -11.41 6.11 4.30
CA ALA A 121 -11.43 6.55 2.91
C ALA A 121 -10.02 6.62 2.30
N ALA A 122 -9.03 7.12 3.04
CA ALA A 122 -7.64 7.19 2.61
C ALA A 122 -7.03 5.80 2.39
N VAL A 123 -7.19 4.89 3.37
CA VAL A 123 -6.73 3.50 3.27
C VAL A 123 -7.40 2.79 2.10
N ASN A 124 -8.71 2.95 1.94
CA ASN A 124 -9.47 2.33 0.85
C ASN A 124 -8.99 2.81 -0.52
N SER A 125 -8.82 4.12 -0.71
CA SER A 125 -8.36 4.69 -1.99
C SER A 125 -6.94 4.25 -2.34
N SER A 126 -6.05 4.15 -1.36
CA SER A 126 -4.67 3.68 -1.57
C SER A 126 -4.62 2.18 -1.87
N ALA A 127 -5.35 1.37 -1.10
CA ALA A 127 -5.48 -0.07 -1.34
C ALA A 127 -6.03 -0.35 -2.75
N TRP A 128 -7.05 0.39 -3.18
CA TRP A 128 -7.60 0.29 -4.54
C TRP A 128 -6.57 0.56 -5.64
N ARG A 129 -5.78 1.63 -5.51
CA ARG A 129 -4.71 1.93 -6.48
C ARG A 129 -3.68 0.81 -6.58
N SER A 130 -3.29 0.25 -5.43
CA SER A 130 -2.34 -0.87 -5.38
C SER A 130 -2.91 -2.16 -5.99
N ILE A 131 -4.21 -2.42 -5.80
CA ILE A 131 -4.88 -3.57 -6.42
C ILE A 131 -4.95 -3.41 -7.92
N ILE A 132 -5.36 -2.23 -8.40
CA ILE A 132 -5.47 -1.94 -9.83
C ILE A 132 -4.10 -2.09 -10.50
N SER A 133 -3.03 -1.52 -9.94
CA SER A 133 -1.69 -1.63 -10.50
C SER A 133 -1.20 -3.08 -10.57
N ALA A 134 -1.43 -3.87 -9.51
CA ALA A 134 -1.09 -5.29 -9.48
C ALA A 134 -1.88 -6.11 -10.51
N VAL A 135 -3.18 -5.84 -10.67
CA VAL A 135 -4.04 -6.51 -11.66
C VAL A 135 -3.61 -6.17 -13.09
N VAL A 136 -3.36 -4.90 -13.38
CA VAL A 136 -2.89 -4.45 -14.70
C VAL A 136 -1.55 -5.09 -15.05
N ALA A 137 -0.59 -5.11 -14.11
CA ALA A 137 0.70 -5.77 -14.32
C ALA A 137 0.54 -7.27 -14.63
N LYS A 138 -0.37 -7.97 -13.93
CA LYS A 138 -0.67 -9.39 -14.21
C LYS A 138 -1.29 -9.59 -15.58
N LEU A 139 -2.23 -8.74 -15.99
CA LEU A 139 -2.84 -8.82 -17.32
C LEU A 139 -1.79 -8.66 -18.42
N ILE A 140 -0.89 -7.67 -18.29
CA ILE A 140 0.20 -7.45 -19.24
C ILE A 140 1.12 -8.69 -19.29
N ALA A 141 1.48 -9.25 -18.13
CA ALA A 141 2.32 -10.46 -18.08
C ALA A 141 1.66 -11.65 -18.79
N VAL A 142 0.35 -11.86 -18.60
CA VAL A 142 -0.41 -12.91 -19.29
C VAL A 142 -0.45 -12.68 -20.81
N VAL A 143 -0.65 -11.44 -21.27
CA VAL A 143 -0.66 -11.10 -22.70
C VAL A 143 0.71 -11.38 -23.33
N ILE A 144 1.80 -10.92 -22.71
CA ILE A 144 3.16 -11.16 -23.21
C ILE A 144 3.44 -12.67 -23.26
N PHE A 145 3.05 -13.40 -22.21
CA PHE A 145 3.22 -14.86 -22.17
C PHE A 145 2.42 -15.57 -23.26
N ALA A 146 1.17 -15.16 -23.51
CA ALA A 146 0.32 -15.71 -24.56
C ALA A 146 0.92 -15.46 -25.95
N ILE A 147 1.38 -14.23 -26.22
CA ILE A 147 2.06 -13.88 -27.48
C ILE A 147 3.32 -14.74 -27.67
N HIS A 148 4.12 -14.90 -26.61
CA HIS A 148 5.33 -15.72 -26.64
C HIS A 148 5.01 -17.20 -26.94
N MET A 149 3.98 -17.75 -26.30
CA MET A 149 3.53 -19.13 -26.54
C MET A 149 3.00 -19.34 -27.96
N ILE A 150 2.27 -18.37 -28.52
CA ILE A 150 1.80 -18.42 -29.91
C ILE A 150 2.98 -18.40 -30.87
N TRP A 151 3.97 -17.54 -30.62
CA TRP A 151 5.17 -17.44 -31.45
C TRP A 151 5.97 -18.75 -31.44
N LEU A 152 6.21 -19.33 -30.27
CA LEU A 152 6.90 -20.63 -30.14
C LEU A 152 6.17 -21.76 -30.87
N ARG A 153 4.84 -21.83 -30.76
CA ARG A 153 4.03 -22.83 -31.48
C ARG A 153 4.15 -22.67 -32.99
N ARG A 154 4.18 -21.42 -33.48
CA ARG A 154 4.32 -21.11 -34.90
C ARG A 154 5.69 -21.53 -35.43
N GLU A 155 6.77 -21.22 -34.72
CA GLU A 155 8.13 -21.61 -35.11
C GLU A 155 8.33 -23.14 -35.06
N GLY A 156 7.78 -23.81 -34.04
CA GLY A 156 7.79 -25.27 -33.97
C GLY A 156 7.09 -25.92 -35.17
N ALA A 157 5.92 -25.40 -35.57
CA ALA A 157 5.19 -25.90 -36.73
C ALA A 157 5.92 -25.64 -38.05
N ASN A 158 6.56 -24.48 -38.21
CA ASN A 158 7.31 -24.12 -39.41
C ASN A 158 8.58 -24.98 -39.57
N ASN A 159 9.28 -25.27 -38.48
CA ASN A 159 10.48 -26.12 -38.51
C ASN A 159 10.15 -27.58 -38.86
N SER A 160 9.01 -28.10 -38.39
CA SER A 160 8.54 -29.45 -38.77
C SER A 160 8.28 -29.57 -40.28
N LYS A 161 7.65 -28.56 -40.90
CA LYS A 161 7.41 -28.53 -42.35
C LYS A 161 8.69 -28.46 -43.19
N ARG A 162 9.76 -27.85 -42.67
CA ARG A 162 11.08 -27.82 -43.36
C ARG A 162 11.77 -29.18 -43.37
N LEU A 163 11.62 -29.97 -42.30
CA LEU A 163 12.24 -31.30 -42.21
C LEU A 163 11.57 -32.32 -43.12
N LEU A 164 10.28 -32.16 -43.43
CA LEU A 164 9.52 -33.03 -44.35
C LEU A 164 9.78 -32.76 -45.85
N LYS A 165 10.49 -31.67 -46.19
CA LYS A 165 10.82 -31.29 -47.58
C LYS A 165 12.23 -31.75 -48.02
N ILE A 166 12.94 -32.46 -47.15
CA ILE A 166 14.25 -33.06 -47.40
C ILE A 166 14.02 -34.58 -47.51
#